data_AF-A0A4Q2DP42-F1
#
_entry.id   AF-A0A4Q2DP42-F1
#
_cell.length_a   1.000
_cell.length_b   1.000
_cell.length_c   1.000
_cell.angle_alpha   90.00
_cell.angle_beta   90.00
_cell.angle_gamma   90.00
#
_symmetry.space_group_name_H-M   'P 1'
#
loop_
_entity.id
_entity.type
_entity.pdbx_description
1 polymer ?
#
loop_
_entity_poly.entity_id
_entity_poly.type
_entity_poly.pdbx_seq_one_letter_code
_entity_poly.pdbx_strand_id
1 'polypeptide(L)'
;MPKPQQLGGGRTACGDQRAQEEAGLHTWLIQAAGTVPIQRRKDNADGTADNTVVLQNLMEALEAGDAVCLFPEGISRFHPEVAPLKTGVARMVSDVLGRNRDDPDFEVSLLPCSVTYMHRQHFRSDVLVSFDEPMVFSVKNNPELIPPVDFTHIRQVTDGLQERIRSGVLEAPTWEIIRGAKLAAKMYAPLGTLMPLGEYVRLSRRFSDAFTGSMKAAPSNADQEPVLKLCKDLNVGFYSLALHMVPGD
;
A
#
# COMPACT_ATOMS: atom_id res chain seq x y z
N MET A 1 -40.04 10.81 -7.62
CA MET A 1 -38.67 11.06 -8.10
C MET A 1 -38.39 12.55 -7.95
N PRO A 2 -37.71 12.98 -6.86
CA PRO A 2 -37.36 14.38 -6.67
C PRO A 2 -36.06 14.70 -7.43
N LYS A 3 -35.99 15.92 -7.99
CA LYS A 3 -34.86 16.47 -8.74
C LYS A 3 -33.68 16.79 -7.80
N PRO A 4 -32.42 16.71 -8.27
CA PRO A 4 -31.27 17.16 -7.49
C PRO A 4 -31.32 18.68 -7.30
N GLN A 5 -31.20 19.11 -6.04
CA GLN A 5 -31.08 20.50 -5.63
C GLN A 5 -29.71 21.05 -6.07
N GLN A 6 -29.73 22.20 -6.74
CA GLN A 6 -28.54 23.00 -6.99
C GLN A 6 -28.06 23.63 -5.68
N LEU A 7 -26.81 23.35 -5.28
CA LEU A 7 -26.15 24.07 -4.21
C LEU A 7 -25.44 25.29 -4.79
N GLY A 8 -25.84 26.45 -4.27
CA GLY A 8 -25.51 27.78 -4.77
C GLY A 8 -24.04 28.14 -4.63
N GLY A 9 -23.59 29.00 -5.56
CA GLY A 9 -22.27 29.59 -5.54
C GLY A 9 -22.08 30.54 -4.36
N GLY A 10 -21.04 30.27 -3.57
CA GLY A 10 -20.47 31.19 -2.58
C GLY A 10 -19.14 31.71 -3.11
N ARG A 11 -19.05 33.03 -3.30
CA ARG A 11 -17.83 33.75 -3.69
C ARG A 11 -16.86 33.79 -2.51
N THR A 12 -15.62 33.38 -2.71
CA THR A 12 -14.47 33.85 -1.93
C THR A 12 -13.50 34.51 -2.89
N ALA A 13 -13.56 35.85 -2.94
CA ALA A 13 -12.53 36.69 -3.51
C ALA A 13 -11.60 37.11 -2.37
N CYS A 14 -10.30 36.82 -2.49
CA CYS A 14 -9.20 37.77 -2.29
C CYS A 14 -7.85 37.01 -2.17
N GLY A 15 -6.96 37.24 -3.14
CA GLY A 15 -5.51 37.03 -2.97
C GLY A 15 -4.88 35.82 -3.68
N ASP A 16 -4.93 35.78 -5.02
CA ASP A 16 -3.72 35.74 -5.89
C ASP A 16 -4.15 35.56 -7.36
N GLN A 17 -4.36 36.68 -8.06
CA GLN A 17 -4.88 36.72 -9.44
C GLN A 17 -3.83 36.36 -10.52
N ARG A 18 -2.76 35.63 -10.20
CA ARG A 18 -1.68 35.30 -11.15
C ARG A 18 -1.44 33.81 -11.40
N ALA A 19 -2.19 32.91 -10.75
CA ALA A 19 -1.98 31.46 -10.86
C ALA A 19 -3.19 30.67 -11.42
N GLN A 20 -4.15 31.34 -12.07
CA GLN A 20 -5.41 30.71 -12.50
C GLN A 20 -5.62 30.59 -14.02
N GLU A 21 -4.60 30.86 -14.85
CA GLU A 21 -4.64 30.61 -16.30
C GLU A 21 -3.72 29.44 -16.64
N GLU A 22 -4.25 28.21 -16.51
CA GLU A 22 -3.92 26.98 -17.28
C GLU A 22 -4.39 25.72 -16.52
N ALA A 23 -5.66 25.69 -16.08
CA ALA A 23 -6.26 24.41 -15.68
C ALA A 23 -6.63 23.62 -16.95
N GLY A 24 -5.65 22.93 -17.53
CA GLY A 24 -5.86 22.06 -18.69
C GLY A 24 -6.86 20.93 -18.40
N LEU A 25 -7.32 20.25 -19.46
CA LEU A 25 -8.24 19.11 -19.38
C LEU A 25 -7.85 18.08 -18.30
N HIS A 26 -6.55 17.85 -18.12
CA HIS A 26 -6.01 16.94 -17.11
C HIS A 26 -6.35 17.37 -15.67
N THR A 27 -6.19 18.64 -15.33
CA THR A 27 -6.52 19.17 -14.00
C THR A 27 -8.02 19.08 -13.74
N TRP A 28 -8.84 19.42 -14.74
CA TRP A 28 -10.29 19.27 -14.67
C TRP A 28 -10.70 17.80 -14.49
N LEU A 29 -10.08 16.86 -15.19
CA LEU A 29 -10.40 15.44 -15.13
C LEU A 29 -9.98 14.81 -13.79
N ILE A 30 -8.83 15.24 -13.24
CA ILE A 30 -8.34 14.87 -11.90
C ILE A 30 -9.33 15.36 -10.82
N GLN A 31 -9.78 16.60 -10.91
CA GLN A 31 -10.74 17.17 -9.96
C GLN A 31 -12.13 16.56 -10.10
N ALA A 32 -12.59 16.31 -11.33
CA ALA A 32 -13.87 15.64 -11.60
C ALA A 32 -13.88 14.18 -11.11
N ALA A 33 -12.72 13.53 -11.04
CA ALA A 33 -12.55 12.20 -10.46
C ALA A 33 -12.50 12.21 -8.91
N GLY A 34 -12.63 13.37 -8.27
CA GLY A 34 -12.53 13.51 -6.81
C GLY A 34 -11.11 13.33 -6.27
N THR A 35 -10.08 13.41 -7.14
CA THR A 35 -8.69 13.25 -6.70
C THR A 35 -8.09 14.59 -6.29
N VAL A 36 -7.49 14.64 -5.11
CA VAL A 36 -6.83 15.84 -4.59
C VAL A 36 -5.32 15.69 -4.80
N PRO A 37 -4.66 16.63 -5.53
CA PRO A 37 -3.23 16.51 -5.79
C PRO A 37 -2.44 16.69 -4.49
N ILE A 38 -1.63 15.69 -4.13
CA ILE A 38 -0.69 15.77 -3.01
C ILE A 38 0.71 16.00 -3.55
N GLN A 39 1.36 17.06 -3.07
CA GLN A 39 2.75 17.37 -3.39
C GLN A 39 3.67 16.37 -2.68
N ARG A 40 4.48 15.66 -3.45
CA ARG A 40 5.55 14.80 -2.91
C ARG A 40 6.83 15.61 -2.84
N ARG A 41 7.51 15.59 -1.69
CA ARG A 41 8.82 16.25 -1.50
C ARG A 41 9.87 15.86 -2.55
N LYS A 42 9.78 14.65 -3.13
CA LYS A 42 10.70 14.18 -4.18
C LYS A 42 10.48 14.86 -5.54
N ASP A 43 9.31 15.43 -5.78
CA ASP A 43 8.95 16.08 -7.05
C ASP A 43 9.22 17.58 -7.03
N ASN A 44 9.45 18.17 -5.85
CA ASN A 44 9.73 19.59 -5.68
C ASN A 44 11.24 19.82 -5.57
N ALA A 45 11.79 20.66 -6.45
CA ALA A 45 13.23 20.96 -6.52
C ALA A 45 13.80 21.51 -5.20
N ASP A 46 12.98 22.23 -4.43
CA ASP A 46 13.36 22.85 -3.16
C ASP A 46 13.14 21.94 -1.94
N GLY A 47 12.63 20.71 -2.15
CA GLY A 47 12.31 19.74 -1.10
C GLY A 47 11.16 20.12 -0.15
N THR A 48 10.58 21.30 -0.35
CA THR A 48 9.39 21.78 0.35
C THR A 48 8.15 21.11 -0.21
N ALA A 49 7.17 20.82 0.63
CA ALA A 49 5.85 20.35 0.19
C ALA A 49 4.85 20.85 1.22
N ASP A 50 3.98 21.76 0.79
CA ASP A 50 2.86 22.22 1.60
C ASP A 50 1.59 21.52 1.12
N ASN A 51 1.03 20.70 2.00
CA ASN A 51 -0.23 19.99 1.76
C ASN A 51 -1.27 20.36 2.83
N THR A 52 -1.08 21.46 3.56
CA THR A 52 -1.91 21.82 4.72
C THR A 52 -3.38 22.00 4.31
N VAL A 53 -3.64 22.76 3.25
CA VAL A 53 -5.00 22.99 2.73
C VAL A 53 -5.64 21.68 2.22
N VAL A 54 -4.86 20.86 1.53
CA VAL A 54 -5.33 19.58 0.99
C VAL A 54 -5.71 18.61 2.11
N LEU A 55 -4.86 18.47 3.13
CA LEU A 55 -5.13 17.65 4.30
C LEU A 55 -6.35 18.14 5.05
N GLN A 56 -6.50 19.45 5.22
CA GLN A 56 -7.69 20.05 5.83
C GLN A 56 -8.98 19.65 5.10
N ASN A 57 -9.01 19.78 3.77
CA ASN A 57 -10.17 19.37 2.97
C ASN A 57 -10.48 17.87 3.09
N LEU A 58 -9.43 17.02 3.15
CA LEU A 58 -9.62 15.57 3.35
C LEU A 58 -10.22 15.26 4.73
N MET A 59 -9.79 15.97 5.77
CA MET A 59 -10.34 15.81 7.11
C MET A 59 -11.80 16.27 7.19
N GLU A 60 -12.14 17.40 6.57
CA GLU A 60 -13.54 17.87 6.47
C GLU A 60 -14.43 16.90 5.69
N ALA A 61 -13.92 16.28 4.63
CA ALA A 61 -14.64 15.22 3.91
C ALA A 61 -14.90 14.00 4.79
N LEU A 62 -13.90 13.55 5.55
CA LEU A 62 -14.06 12.44 6.51
C LEU A 62 -15.11 12.76 7.58
N GLU A 63 -15.10 13.99 8.11
CA GLU A 63 -16.08 14.47 9.09
C GLU A 63 -17.51 14.54 8.52
N ALA A 64 -17.65 14.82 7.22
CA ALA A 64 -18.93 14.78 6.51
C ALA A 64 -19.44 13.35 6.21
N GLY A 65 -18.63 12.32 6.50
CA GLY A 65 -18.95 10.91 6.24
C GLY A 65 -18.53 10.42 4.84
N ASP A 66 -17.73 11.19 4.11
CA ASP A 66 -17.15 10.75 2.83
C ASP A 66 -15.98 9.77 3.04
N ALA A 67 -15.63 9.05 1.98
CA ALA A 67 -14.51 8.11 1.97
C ALA A 67 -13.29 8.70 1.25
N VAL A 68 -12.10 8.57 1.87
CA VAL A 68 -10.83 9.01 1.29
C VAL A 68 -9.92 7.81 1.00
N CYS A 69 -9.40 7.72 -0.22
CA CYS A 69 -8.44 6.69 -0.62
C CYS A 69 -7.01 7.26 -0.62
N LEU A 70 -6.09 6.60 0.09
CA LEU A 70 -4.69 7.02 0.22
C LEU A 70 -3.73 5.87 -0.10
N PHE A 71 -2.59 6.21 -0.70
CA PHE A 71 -1.48 5.28 -0.96
C PHE A 71 -0.29 5.61 -0.06
N PRO A 72 -0.16 4.95 1.12
CA PRO A 72 0.80 5.36 2.15
C PRO A 72 2.28 5.14 1.79
N GLU A 73 2.58 4.40 0.72
CA GLU A 73 3.96 4.24 0.20
C GLU A 73 4.51 5.58 -0.34
N GLY A 74 3.64 6.36 -1.00
CA GLY A 74 3.99 7.61 -1.66
C GLY A 74 5.02 7.48 -2.79
N ILE A 75 5.23 6.27 -3.33
CA ILE A 75 6.10 5.94 -4.47
C ILE A 75 5.47 4.76 -5.23
N SER A 76 5.85 4.58 -6.50
CA SER A 76 5.51 3.37 -7.26
C SER A 76 6.81 2.64 -7.56
N ARG A 77 7.09 1.55 -6.87
CA ARG A 77 8.30 0.75 -7.08
C ARG A 77 7.99 -0.62 -7.67
N PHE A 78 8.95 -1.14 -8.43
CA PHE A 78 8.97 -2.52 -8.89
C PHE A 78 9.91 -3.33 -7.99
N HIS A 79 9.44 -3.60 -6.77
CA HIS A 79 10.18 -4.37 -5.76
C HIS A 79 9.33 -5.58 -5.33
N PRO A 80 9.95 -6.72 -4.97
CA PRO A 80 9.21 -7.91 -4.52
C PRO A 80 8.65 -7.77 -3.09
N GLU A 81 8.86 -6.63 -2.43
CA GLU A 81 8.40 -6.36 -1.05
C GLU A 81 7.60 -5.07 -0.97
N VAL A 82 6.65 -5.03 -0.04
CA VAL A 82 5.93 -3.80 0.30
C VAL A 82 6.92 -2.82 0.93
N ALA A 83 6.97 -1.62 0.38
CA ALA A 83 7.80 -0.58 0.93
C ALA A 83 7.24 -0.03 2.25
N PRO A 84 8.10 0.50 3.13
CA PRO A 84 7.66 1.09 4.39
C PRO A 84 6.60 2.17 4.19
N LEU A 85 5.54 2.10 4.99
CA LEU A 85 4.46 3.07 4.93
C LEU A 85 4.84 4.38 5.61
N LYS A 86 4.38 5.50 5.06
CA LYS A 86 4.48 6.81 5.71
C LYS A 86 3.39 6.96 6.76
N THR A 87 3.69 7.71 7.81
CA THR A 87 2.79 7.95 8.95
C THR A 87 1.60 8.88 8.67
N GLY A 88 1.47 9.42 7.45
CA GLY A 88 0.46 10.43 7.11
C GLY A 88 -0.98 9.99 7.37
N VAL A 89 -1.30 8.71 7.11
CA VAL A 89 -2.64 8.15 7.37
C VAL A 89 -2.93 8.12 8.87
N ALA A 90 -2.01 7.62 9.69
CA ALA A 90 -2.17 7.57 11.14
C ALA A 90 -2.27 8.97 11.77
N ARG A 91 -1.51 9.94 11.25
CA ARG A 91 -1.61 11.35 11.67
C ARG A 91 -2.96 11.94 11.34
N MET A 92 -3.49 11.68 10.14
CA MET A 92 -4.82 12.14 9.74
C MET A 92 -5.90 11.57 10.67
N VAL A 93 -5.83 10.30 11.04
CA VAL A 93 -6.76 9.72 12.03
C VAL A 93 -6.68 10.47 13.36
N SER A 94 -5.47 10.69 13.88
CA SER A 94 -5.26 11.45 15.12
C SER A 94 -5.81 12.88 15.04
N ASP A 95 -5.55 13.58 13.94
CA ASP A 95 -6.00 14.95 13.74
C ASP A 95 -7.53 15.02 13.64
N VAL A 96 -8.18 14.09 12.92
CA VAL A 96 -9.64 14.02 12.80
C VAL A 96 -10.30 13.68 14.14
N LEU A 97 -9.77 12.72 14.90
CA LEU A 97 -10.25 12.44 16.26
C LEU A 97 -10.06 13.65 17.18
N GLY A 98 -8.96 14.37 17.04
CA GLY A 98 -8.68 15.60 17.79
C GLY A 98 -9.67 16.72 17.51
N ARG A 99 -10.06 16.91 16.25
CA ARG A 99 -11.07 17.91 15.84
C ARG A 99 -12.46 17.59 16.39
N ASN A 100 -12.76 16.31 16.61
CA ASN A 100 -14.06 15.82 17.08
C ASN A 100 -14.02 15.35 18.55
N ARG A 101 -13.02 15.76 19.34
CA ARG A 101 -12.80 15.33 20.73
C ARG A 101 -13.98 15.53 21.69
N ASP A 102 -14.89 16.45 21.36
CA ASP A 102 -16.06 16.78 22.17
C ASP A 102 -17.25 15.84 21.89
N ASP A 103 -17.13 14.96 20.89
CA ASP A 103 -18.07 13.89 20.56
C ASP A 103 -17.43 12.51 20.85
N PRO A 104 -17.75 11.88 22.00
CA PRO A 104 -17.18 10.59 22.37
C PRO A 104 -17.51 9.44 21.41
N ASP A 105 -18.63 9.55 20.69
CA ASP A 105 -19.14 8.50 19.80
C ASP A 105 -18.70 8.71 18.35
N PHE A 106 -17.92 9.76 18.07
CA PHE A 106 -17.33 9.97 16.75
C PHE A 106 -16.28 8.90 16.43
N GLU A 107 -16.43 8.27 15.27
CA GLU A 107 -15.57 7.18 14.80
C GLU A 107 -15.02 7.43 13.39
N VAL A 108 -13.78 6.96 13.16
CA VAL A 108 -13.14 6.92 11.84
C VAL A 108 -12.65 5.51 11.59
N SER A 109 -12.94 4.99 10.40
CA SER A 109 -12.52 3.65 9.99
C SER A 109 -11.41 3.72 8.95
N LEU A 110 -10.32 2.98 9.17
CA LEU A 110 -9.33 2.68 8.13
C LEU A 110 -9.62 1.29 7.55
N LEU A 111 -9.87 1.22 6.24
CA LEU A 111 -10.03 -0.05 5.52
C LEU A 111 -8.73 -0.40 4.78
N PRO A 112 -7.92 -1.37 5.27
CA PRO A 112 -6.71 -1.78 4.56
C PRO A 112 -7.09 -2.49 3.25
N CYS A 113 -6.45 -2.06 2.17
CA CYS A 113 -6.67 -2.59 0.83
C CYS A 113 -5.33 -3.07 0.25
N SER A 114 -5.24 -4.34 -0.10
CA SER A 114 -4.05 -4.96 -0.68
C SER A 114 -4.26 -5.26 -2.16
N VAL A 115 -3.33 -4.82 -3.00
CA VAL A 115 -3.39 -5.00 -4.45
C VAL A 115 -2.22 -5.85 -4.92
N THR A 116 -2.51 -7.05 -5.43
CA THR A 116 -1.51 -7.97 -5.97
C THR A 116 -1.68 -8.12 -7.48
N TYR A 117 -0.70 -7.65 -8.25
CA TYR A 117 -0.64 -7.83 -9.70
C TYR A 117 -0.02 -9.19 -10.04
N MET A 118 -0.70 -10.02 -10.83
CA MET A 118 -0.13 -11.30 -11.24
C MET A 118 0.99 -11.13 -12.26
N HIS A 119 0.81 -10.19 -13.20
CA HIS A 119 1.72 -9.92 -14.29
C HIS A 119 1.75 -8.41 -14.59
N ARG A 120 2.40 -7.62 -13.72
CA ARG A 120 2.39 -6.14 -13.79
C ARG A 120 2.82 -5.58 -15.15
N GLN A 121 3.71 -6.25 -15.88
CA GLN A 121 4.14 -5.81 -17.21
C GLN A 121 3.17 -6.14 -18.36
N HIS A 122 2.11 -6.92 -18.11
CA HIS A 122 1.15 -7.32 -19.13
C HIS A 122 -0.14 -6.51 -18.98
N PHE A 123 -0.52 -5.80 -20.04
CA PHE A 123 -1.79 -5.11 -20.09
C PHE A 123 -2.95 -6.09 -19.95
N ARG A 124 -3.98 -5.72 -19.17
CA ARG A 124 -5.15 -6.57 -18.85
C ARG A 124 -4.80 -7.89 -18.15
N SER A 125 -3.68 -7.93 -17.41
CA SER A 125 -3.39 -9.04 -16.51
C SER A 125 -4.33 -9.09 -15.31
N ASP A 126 -4.49 -10.26 -14.72
CA ASP A 126 -5.24 -10.42 -13.48
C ASP A 126 -4.63 -9.62 -12.31
N VAL A 127 -5.52 -9.00 -11.54
CA VAL A 127 -5.22 -8.28 -10.31
C VAL A 127 -6.12 -8.82 -9.21
N LEU A 128 -5.51 -9.18 -8.09
CA LEU A 128 -6.24 -9.48 -6.86
C LEU A 128 -6.30 -8.21 -6.01
N VAL A 129 -7.50 -7.79 -5.65
CA VAL A 129 -7.73 -6.76 -4.63
C VAL A 129 -8.36 -7.44 -3.42
N SER A 130 -7.70 -7.31 -2.28
CA SER A 130 -8.15 -7.85 -1.00
C SER A 130 -8.49 -6.71 -0.06
N PHE A 131 -9.60 -6.84 0.65
CA PHE A 131 -10.03 -5.93 1.70
C PHE A 131 -9.93 -6.65 3.04
N ASP A 132 -9.18 -6.06 3.97
CA ASP A 132 -9.06 -6.60 5.33
C ASP A 132 -10.17 -6.06 6.23
N GLU A 133 -10.24 -6.58 7.46
CA GLU A 133 -11.14 -6.05 8.47
C GLU A 133 -10.80 -4.58 8.79
N PRO A 134 -11.80 -3.67 8.82
CA PRO A 134 -11.59 -2.28 9.17
C PRO A 134 -10.93 -2.11 10.54
N MET A 135 -9.99 -1.17 10.63
CA MET A 135 -9.46 -0.66 11.88
C MET A 135 -10.32 0.55 12.28
N VAL A 136 -11.18 0.37 13.29
CA VAL A 136 -12.08 1.43 13.77
C VAL A 136 -11.40 2.16 14.92
N PHE A 137 -11.39 3.48 14.85
CA PHE A 137 -10.87 4.36 15.89
C PHE A 137 -11.96 5.33 16.34
N SER A 138 -12.07 5.55 17.64
CA SER A 138 -13.08 6.46 18.21
C SER A 138 -12.47 7.32 19.29
N VAL A 139 -13.09 8.48 19.57
CA VAL A 139 -12.65 9.38 20.64
C VAL A 139 -12.66 8.66 21.99
N LYS A 140 -13.69 7.86 22.25
CA LYS A 140 -13.84 7.11 23.50
C LYS A 140 -12.86 5.94 23.65
N ASN A 141 -12.65 5.14 22.60
CA ASN A 141 -11.84 3.92 22.70
C ASN A 141 -10.34 4.17 22.43
N ASN A 142 -9.97 5.32 21.86
CA ASN A 142 -8.60 5.66 21.51
C ASN A 142 -8.17 7.05 22.01
N PRO A 143 -8.27 7.34 23.32
CA PRO A 143 -7.86 8.62 23.88
C PRO A 143 -6.38 8.93 23.65
N GLU A 144 -5.53 7.91 23.51
CA GLU A 144 -4.10 8.02 23.22
C GLU A 144 -3.80 8.63 21.84
N LEU A 145 -4.76 8.61 20.92
CA LEU A 145 -4.63 9.20 19.58
C LEU A 145 -5.16 10.65 19.52
N ILE A 146 -5.72 11.18 20.61
CA ILE A 146 -6.20 12.56 20.68
C ILE A 146 -5.01 13.50 20.93
N PRO A 147 -4.81 14.56 20.11
CA PRO A 147 -3.72 15.51 20.31
C PRO A 147 -3.74 16.20 21.70
N PRO A 148 -2.58 16.43 22.34
CA PRO A 148 -1.23 16.13 21.85
C PRO A 148 -0.88 14.63 21.91
N VAL A 149 -0.51 14.07 20.76
CA VAL A 149 -0.25 12.63 20.58
C VAL A 149 1.25 12.34 20.62
N ASP A 150 1.64 11.25 21.29
CA ASP A 150 3.01 10.74 21.20
C ASP A 150 3.23 10.04 19.85
N PHE A 151 4.38 10.28 19.23
CA PHE A 151 4.75 9.70 17.95
C PHE A 151 4.78 8.16 17.99
N THR A 152 4.96 7.56 19.16
CA THR A 152 4.90 6.11 19.35
C THR A 152 3.54 5.52 18.96
N HIS A 153 2.43 6.13 19.36
CA HIS A 153 1.07 5.68 19.02
C HIS A 153 0.79 5.83 17.52
N ILE A 154 1.23 6.94 16.91
CA ILE A 154 1.14 7.15 15.45
C ILE A 154 1.90 6.04 14.70
N ARG A 155 3.08 5.67 15.19
CA ARG A 155 3.88 4.60 14.63
C ARG A 155 3.20 3.23 14.79
N GLN A 156 2.62 2.93 15.95
CA GLN A 156 1.88 1.69 16.18
C GLN A 156 0.71 1.52 15.21
N VAL A 157 -0.08 2.58 14.96
CA VAL A 157 -1.16 2.54 13.96
C VAL A 157 -0.60 2.30 12.55
N THR A 158 0.51 2.95 12.21
CA THR A 158 1.16 2.80 10.90
C THR A 158 1.72 1.39 10.70
N ASP A 159 2.37 0.83 11.71
CA ASP A 159 2.94 -0.52 11.69
C ASP A 159 1.81 -1.57 11.62
N GLY A 160 0.72 -1.38 12.36
CA GLY A 160 -0.47 -2.23 12.29
C GLY A 160 -1.13 -2.20 10.91
N LEU A 161 -1.23 -1.03 10.28
CA LEU A 161 -1.73 -0.89 8.91
C LEU A 161 -0.80 -1.60 7.90
N GLN A 162 0.52 -1.44 8.08
CA GLN A 162 1.52 -2.11 7.23
C GLN A 162 1.41 -3.63 7.32
N GLU A 163 1.27 -4.19 8.52
CA GLU A 163 1.13 -5.63 8.71
C GLU A 163 -0.12 -6.20 8.04
N ARG A 164 -1.28 -5.52 8.17
CA ARG A 164 -2.52 -5.92 7.50
C ARG A 164 -2.34 -5.94 5.98
N ILE A 165 -1.80 -4.86 5.41
CA ILE A 165 -1.54 -4.79 3.96
C ILE A 165 -0.59 -5.91 3.50
N ARG A 166 0.49 -6.15 4.23
CA ARG A 166 1.47 -7.24 3.95
C ARG A 166 0.83 -8.61 3.99
N SER A 167 -0.16 -8.82 4.86
CA SER A 167 -0.91 -10.07 4.94
C SER A 167 -1.74 -10.35 3.68
N GLY A 168 -2.18 -9.30 2.97
CA GLY A 168 -2.98 -9.40 1.76
C GLY A 168 -2.19 -9.48 0.45
N VAL A 169 -0.86 -9.37 0.47
CA VAL A 169 -0.01 -9.34 -0.75
C VAL A 169 0.94 -10.54 -0.88
N LEU A 170 1.33 -10.83 -2.12
CA LEU A 170 2.42 -11.76 -2.42
C LEU A 170 3.75 -11.00 -2.45
N GLU A 171 4.52 -11.11 -1.38
CA GLU A 171 5.87 -10.55 -1.28
C GLU A 171 6.93 -11.59 -0.93
N ALA A 172 8.19 -11.26 -1.20
CA ALA A 172 9.37 -12.02 -0.79
C ALA A 172 10.65 -11.17 -0.86
N PRO A 173 11.74 -11.58 -0.18
CA PRO A 173 13.03 -10.88 -0.27
C PRO A 173 13.58 -10.75 -1.70
N THR A 174 13.28 -11.71 -2.57
CA THR A 174 13.75 -11.71 -3.96
C THR A 174 12.65 -12.16 -4.92
N TRP A 175 12.75 -11.70 -6.17
CA TRP A 175 11.86 -12.16 -7.25
C TRP A 175 11.98 -13.66 -7.54
N GLU A 176 13.12 -14.29 -7.22
CA GLU A 176 13.32 -15.73 -7.38
C GLU A 176 12.40 -16.53 -6.47
N ILE A 177 12.27 -16.11 -5.21
CA ILE A 177 11.34 -16.75 -4.26
C ILE A 177 9.91 -16.62 -4.77
N ILE A 178 9.50 -15.44 -5.26
CA ILE A 178 8.16 -15.24 -5.83
C ILE A 178 7.94 -16.17 -7.04
N ARG A 179 8.92 -16.27 -7.95
CA ARG A 179 8.82 -17.16 -9.12
C ARG A 179 8.74 -18.63 -8.71
N GLY A 180 9.60 -19.06 -7.79
CA GLY A 180 9.60 -20.41 -7.23
C GLY A 180 8.27 -20.74 -6.57
N ALA A 181 7.74 -19.82 -5.76
CA ALA A 181 6.48 -19.99 -5.05
C ALA A 181 5.29 -20.14 -6.01
N LYS A 182 5.24 -19.31 -7.06
CA LYS A 182 4.24 -19.42 -8.12
C LYS A 182 4.36 -20.72 -8.92
N LEU A 183 5.58 -21.23 -9.12
CA LEU A 183 5.83 -22.52 -9.77
C LEU A 183 5.37 -23.68 -8.89
N ALA A 184 5.74 -23.68 -7.60
CA ALA A 184 5.35 -24.67 -6.63
C ALA A 184 3.82 -24.73 -6.47
N ALA A 185 3.14 -23.58 -6.42
CA ALA A 185 1.67 -23.51 -6.40
C ALA A 185 1.04 -24.19 -7.63
N LYS A 186 1.61 -24.00 -8.83
CA LYS A 186 1.16 -24.66 -10.06
C LYS A 186 1.46 -26.15 -10.10
N MET A 187 2.54 -26.61 -9.46
CA MET A 187 2.84 -28.04 -9.34
C MET A 187 1.91 -28.72 -8.33
N TYR A 188 1.61 -28.05 -7.21
CA TYR A 188 0.73 -28.54 -6.16
C TYR A 188 -0.72 -28.68 -6.64
N ALA A 189 -1.23 -27.66 -7.33
CA ALA A 189 -2.55 -27.66 -7.93
C ALA A 189 -2.41 -27.56 -9.47
N PRO A 190 -2.19 -28.69 -10.16
CA PRO A 190 -1.90 -28.70 -11.59
C PRO A 190 -3.10 -28.25 -12.45
N LEU A 191 -2.77 -27.90 -13.70
CA LEU A 191 -3.69 -27.48 -14.75
C LEU A 191 -4.89 -28.44 -14.84
N GLY A 192 -6.10 -27.88 -14.79
CA GLY A 192 -7.37 -28.62 -14.76
C GLY A 192 -8.12 -28.52 -13.43
N THR A 193 -7.46 -28.09 -12.36
CA THR A 193 -8.10 -27.75 -11.09
C THR A 193 -8.70 -26.35 -11.18
N LEU A 194 -9.99 -26.19 -10.89
CA LEU A 194 -10.62 -24.87 -10.80
C LEU A 194 -10.15 -24.19 -9.51
N MET A 195 -9.11 -23.35 -9.60
CA MET A 195 -8.62 -22.57 -8.48
C MET A 195 -8.94 -21.09 -8.68
N PRO A 196 -9.73 -20.45 -7.80
CA PRO A 196 -9.97 -19.02 -7.87
C PRO A 196 -8.66 -18.25 -7.60
N LEU A 197 -8.54 -17.06 -8.20
CA LEU A 197 -7.33 -16.23 -8.10
C LEU A 197 -6.89 -15.99 -6.64
N GLY A 198 -7.85 -15.75 -5.75
CA GLY A 198 -7.56 -15.56 -4.32
C GLY A 198 -6.93 -16.79 -3.67
N GLU A 199 -7.34 -18.00 -4.05
CA GLU A 199 -6.73 -19.23 -3.53
C GLU A 199 -5.34 -19.46 -4.11
N TYR A 200 -5.15 -19.18 -5.39
CA TYR A 200 -3.83 -19.23 -6.03
C TYR A 200 -2.82 -18.30 -5.35
N VAL A 201 -3.23 -17.07 -5.03
CA VAL A 201 -2.37 -16.11 -4.32
C VAL A 201 -2.08 -16.58 -2.89
N ARG A 202 -3.10 -17.05 -2.16
CA ARG A 202 -2.90 -17.61 -0.81
C ARG A 202 -1.93 -18.78 -0.80
N LEU A 203 -2.05 -19.70 -1.76
CA LEU A 203 -1.15 -20.84 -1.89
C LEU A 203 0.27 -20.40 -2.25
N SER A 204 0.40 -19.49 -3.23
CA SER A 204 1.69 -18.92 -3.62
C SER A 204 2.37 -18.21 -2.44
N ARG A 205 1.61 -17.47 -1.62
CA ARG A 205 2.14 -16.82 -0.42
C ARG A 205 2.70 -17.83 0.58
N ARG A 206 1.96 -18.92 0.86
CA ARG A 206 2.43 -19.99 1.75
C ARG A 206 3.76 -20.61 1.29
N PHE A 207 3.93 -20.82 -0.01
CA PHE A 207 5.21 -21.27 -0.56
C PHE A 207 6.31 -20.20 -0.44
N SER A 208 5.97 -18.93 -0.66
CA SER A 208 6.90 -17.80 -0.47
C SER A 208 7.42 -17.74 0.97
N ASP A 209 6.52 -17.86 1.95
CA ASP A 209 6.83 -17.85 3.37
C ASP A 209 7.74 -19.05 3.73
N ALA A 210 7.41 -20.24 3.23
CA ALA A 210 8.19 -21.45 3.44
C ALA A 210 9.61 -21.32 2.86
N PHE A 211 9.75 -20.87 1.61
CA PHE A 211 11.04 -20.70 0.96
C PHE A 211 11.89 -19.62 1.62
N THR A 212 11.26 -18.52 2.05
CA THR A 212 11.94 -17.46 2.82
C THR A 212 12.43 -17.98 4.16
N GLY A 213 11.64 -18.79 4.87
CA GLY A 213 12.03 -19.43 6.12
C GLY A 213 13.22 -20.39 5.94
N SER A 214 13.18 -21.22 4.90
CA SER A 214 14.27 -22.15 4.57
C SER A 214 15.56 -21.43 4.19
N MET A 215 15.53 -20.28 3.52
CA MET A 215 16.76 -19.53 3.20
C MET A 215 17.43 -18.91 4.44
N LYS A 216 16.67 -18.54 5.47
CA LYS A 216 17.22 -18.02 6.73
C LYS A 216 17.91 -19.11 7.55
N ALA A 217 17.46 -20.35 7.44
CA ALA A 217 18.17 -21.52 7.93
C ALA A 217 19.24 -21.89 6.89
N ALA A 218 20.45 -21.30 7.00
CA ALA A 218 21.53 -21.51 6.02
C ALA A 218 21.64 -23.00 5.61
N PRO A 219 21.68 -23.31 4.29
CA PRO A 219 21.82 -24.69 3.86
C PRO A 219 23.14 -25.23 4.38
N SER A 220 23.13 -26.45 4.91
CA SER A 220 24.37 -27.15 5.22
C SER A 220 25.14 -27.39 3.92
N ASN A 221 26.48 -27.39 3.97
CA ASN A 221 27.30 -27.66 2.76
C ASN A 221 26.94 -29.00 2.07
N ALA A 222 26.31 -29.94 2.78
CA ALA A 222 25.86 -31.21 2.25
C ALA A 222 24.68 -31.10 1.26
N ASP A 223 23.88 -30.04 1.34
CA ASP A 223 22.66 -29.89 0.52
C ASP A 223 22.96 -29.23 -0.85
N GLN A 224 24.15 -28.65 -1.03
CA GLN A 224 24.52 -27.89 -2.23
C GLN A 224 25.04 -28.77 -3.38
N GLU A 225 25.74 -29.86 -3.06
CA GLU A 225 26.35 -30.77 -4.03
C GLU A 225 25.34 -31.45 -4.99
N PRO A 226 24.20 -32.01 -4.51
CA PRO A 226 23.20 -32.60 -5.40
C PRO A 226 22.51 -31.55 -6.29
N VAL A 227 22.31 -30.33 -5.80
CA VAL A 227 21.73 -29.22 -6.58
C VAL A 227 22.66 -28.78 -7.69
N LEU A 228 23.96 -28.63 -7.38
CA LEU A 228 24.99 -28.29 -8.36
C LEU A 228 25.13 -29.35 -9.45
N LYS A 229 25.02 -30.64 -9.08
CA LYS A 229 25.00 -31.74 -10.04
C LYS A 229 23.77 -31.68 -10.94
N LEU A 230 22.58 -31.47 -10.37
CA LEU A 230 21.35 -31.39 -11.13
C LEU A 230 21.34 -30.19 -12.11
N CYS A 231 21.87 -29.03 -11.72
CA CYS A 231 22.00 -27.87 -12.60
C CYS A 231 22.91 -28.14 -13.80
N LYS A 232 24.03 -28.87 -13.57
CA LYS A 232 24.93 -29.31 -14.65
C LYS A 232 24.23 -30.30 -15.57
N ASP A 233 23.52 -31.28 -15.01
CA ASP A 233 22.82 -32.31 -15.78
C ASP A 233 21.67 -31.73 -16.62
N LEU A 234 20.98 -30.71 -16.12
CA LEU A 234 19.90 -30.03 -16.82
C LEU A 234 20.37 -28.94 -17.81
N ASN A 235 21.69 -28.75 -17.95
CA ASN A 235 22.32 -27.70 -18.77
C ASN A 235 21.74 -26.29 -18.51
N VAL A 236 21.30 -26.04 -17.27
CA VAL A 236 20.78 -24.73 -16.86
C VAL A 236 21.99 -23.88 -16.51
N GLY A 237 22.35 -22.96 -17.40
CA GLY A 237 23.37 -21.96 -17.09
C GLY A 237 22.96 -21.20 -15.82
N PHE A 238 23.92 -20.98 -14.92
CA PHE A 238 23.77 -20.10 -13.75
C PHE A 238 23.51 -18.66 -14.23
N TYR A 239 22.31 -18.38 -14.75
CA TYR A 239 21.87 -17.02 -15.00
C TYR A 239 21.49 -16.42 -13.64
N SER A 240 22.50 -15.85 -13.00
CA SER A 240 22.40 -14.86 -11.91
C SER A 240 21.81 -15.34 -10.57
N LEU A 241 22.37 -16.39 -9.97
CA LEU A 241 22.23 -16.66 -8.52
C LEU A 241 23.34 -16.00 -7.66
N ALA A 242 24.13 -15.12 -8.27
CA ALA A 242 25.21 -14.36 -7.63
C ALA A 242 25.04 -12.86 -7.88
N LEU A 243 24.06 -12.24 -7.23
CA LEU A 243 23.97 -10.78 -7.12
C LEU A 243 23.23 -10.36 -5.85
N HIS A 244 23.84 -10.69 -4.70
CA HIS A 244 24.04 -9.83 -3.53
C HIS A 244 24.56 -10.69 -2.37
N MET A 245 25.81 -11.14 -2.48
CA MET A 245 26.65 -11.22 -1.29
C MET A 245 26.99 -9.77 -0.92
N VAL A 246 26.45 -9.28 0.19
CA VAL A 246 26.99 -8.08 0.85
C VAL A 246 28.38 -8.48 1.37
N PRO A 247 29.48 -7.87 0.92
CA PRO A 247 30.72 -7.94 1.67
C PRO A 247 30.52 -7.08 2.91
N GLY A 248 30.57 -7.71 4.08
CA GLY A 248 30.73 -6.98 5.33
C GLY A 248 32.16 -6.45 5.41
N ASP A 249 32.27 -5.16 5.67
CA ASP A 249 33.30 -4.53 6.49
C ASP A 249 32.59 -3.57 7.45
#